data_AF-A0A0L8HV87-F1
#
_entry.id   AF-A0A0L8HV87-F1
#
_cell.length_a   1.000
_cell.length_b   1.000
_cell.length_c   1.000
_cell.angle_alpha   90.00
_cell.angle_beta   90.00
_cell.angle_gamma   90.00
#
_symmetry.space_group_name_H-M   'P 1'
#
loop_
_entity.id
_entity.type
_entity.pdbx_description
1 polymer ?
#
loop_
_entity_poly.entity_id
_entity_poly.type
_entity_poly.pdbx_seq_one_letter_code
_entity_poly.pdbx_strand_id
1 'polypeptide(L)'
;MSSKKPGESESESGSEHLKELTSESDAIGLDIFDDALWDTDLNSEIKPPYDHSGRSAYINRCKKLGATPISYFLRHMEDNKLDLRYHGLGGKGTSAVTPTLAFNDTSAIAHVGVRVIVGIKTVLSSNKLTSCVPDLCNAVIQNDTLTHLNLSSNDLNDSSAPSLALLISNARKLEYLDISHNNLENKSGKIIGPALSESSSLKHLNMSWNNIRSNGLEAMGTGLKNNDTLTYLDVSWNGIDKNAAKAIGEALKSNSTLEHLNISNCRVNAESSVLIAIGISSNSSLKVLKHTHVDKDFEDLLNKIKEKLPDIKVIYGCQEAPKKPKAVIHPMARLVRYLDDNNIRLADCFGTFDEDGSMTVTHEEFIKGIESIGLKLDDAQKVFLLNEMDRDGDGEIDYSELVRSRMEFKAKANSAEYLFPKMHVQSNT
;
A
#
# COMPACT_ATOMS: atom_id res chain seq x y z
N MET A 1 3.33 -22.24 60.21
CA MET A 1 2.15 -22.66 60.98
C MET A 1 0.94 -22.32 60.13
N SER A 2 0.20 -23.26 59.55
CA SER A 2 -0.56 -24.38 60.13
C SER A 2 -2.02 -23.99 60.32
N SER A 3 -3.05 -24.79 59.98
CA SER A 3 -3.15 -25.99 59.12
C SER A 3 -4.55 -26.58 59.27
N LYS A 4 -4.99 -27.42 58.30
CA LYS A 4 -5.86 -28.61 58.53
C LYS A 4 -7.35 -28.34 58.88
N LYS A 5 -8.30 -29.26 58.67
CA LYS A 5 -8.28 -30.68 58.18
C LYS A 5 -9.57 -30.99 57.33
N PRO A 6 -9.71 -32.21 56.74
CA PRO A 6 -10.56 -32.47 55.56
C PRO A 6 -11.50 -33.71 55.71
N GLY A 7 -11.92 -34.30 54.58
CA GLY A 7 -12.43 -35.69 54.46
C GLY A 7 -13.93 -35.84 54.70
N GLU A 8 -14.65 -36.87 54.23
CA GLU A 8 -14.38 -38.05 53.36
C GLU A 8 -15.70 -38.26 52.53
N SER A 9 -15.93 -39.19 51.58
CA SER A 9 -15.55 -40.60 51.42
C SER A 9 -16.07 -41.12 50.06
N GLU A 10 -15.60 -42.29 49.63
CA GLU A 10 -16.13 -43.05 48.48
C GLU A 10 -17.19 -44.08 48.93
N SER A 11 -18.10 -44.51 48.03
CA SER A 11 -18.62 -45.90 47.97
C SER A 11 -19.53 -46.11 46.75
N GLU A 12 -19.75 -47.38 46.39
CA GLU A 12 -20.14 -47.86 45.05
C GLU A 12 -21.62 -48.25 44.87
N SER A 13 -21.94 -48.59 43.61
CA SER A 13 -22.88 -49.64 43.17
C SER A 13 -24.33 -49.25 42.81
N GLY A 14 -24.85 -49.91 41.76
CA GLY A 14 -26.25 -49.81 41.31
C GLY A 14 -26.43 -49.86 39.78
N SER A 15 -26.56 -51.06 39.20
CA SER A 15 -26.86 -51.28 37.78
C SER A 15 -28.37 -51.38 37.49
N GLU A 16 -28.84 -50.95 36.31
CA GLU A 16 -29.52 -51.83 35.31
C GLU A 16 -30.16 -51.10 34.10
N HIS A 17 -29.92 -51.69 32.91
CA HIS A 17 -30.80 -51.84 31.72
C HIS A 17 -31.91 -50.81 31.38
N LEU A 18 -31.87 -50.25 30.15
CA LEU A 18 -32.84 -50.55 29.05
C LEU A 18 -32.58 -49.73 27.73
N LYS A 19 -32.34 -50.48 26.63
CA LYS A 19 -32.83 -50.34 25.24
C LYS A 19 -32.87 -49.02 24.42
N GLU A 20 -32.34 -49.17 23.19
CA GLU A 20 -32.92 -48.82 21.86
C GLU A 20 -32.86 -47.38 21.26
N LEU A 21 -32.35 -47.33 20.00
CA LEU A 21 -32.67 -46.40 18.88
C LEU A 21 -32.31 -44.89 19.09
N THR A 22 -31.83 -44.03 18.16
CA THR A 22 -31.45 -43.99 16.71
C THR A 22 -30.83 -42.58 16.45
N SER A 23 -30.10 -42.20 15.37
CA SER A 23 -29.48 -42.87 14.19
C SER A 23 -28.65 -41.85 13.37
N GLU A 24 -27.38 -42.15 13.03
CA GLU A 24 -26.53 -41.40 12.06
C GLU A 24 -25.50 -42.40 11.49
N SER A 25 -25.76 -43.11 10.38
CA SER A 25 -25.70 -42.69 8.96
C SER A 25 -24.27 -42.45 8.41
N ASP A 26 -23.69 -43.55 7.92
CA ASP A 26 -22.84 -43.67 6.71
C ASP A 26 -21.48 -42.93 6.69
N ALA A 27 -20.36 -43.66 6.89
CA ALA A 27 -19.57 -44.37 5.85
C ALA A 27 -18.71 -43.42 5.00
N ILE A 28 -17.38 -43.57 4.90
CA ILE A 28 -16.61 -44.67 4.29
C ILE A 28 -15.44 -45.04 5.24
N GLY A 29 -15.02 -46.30 5.44
CA GLY A 29 -15.10 -47.47 4.56
C GLY A 29 -13.70 -47.85 4.06
N LEU A 30 -12.79 -48.18 4.98
CA LEU A 30 -11.46 -48.73 4.67
C LEU A 30 -11.47 -50.23 5.01
N ASP A 31 -11.81 -51.03 4.01
CA ASP A 31 -11.80 -52.49 4.13
C ASP A 31 -10.37 -53.01 4.32
N ILE A 32 -10.26 -53.92 5.29
CA ILE A 32 -9.05 -54.65 5.63
C ILE A 32 -8.92 -55.78 4.61
N PHE A 33 -7.93 -55.70 3.72
CA PHE A 33 -7.44 -56.87 3.01
C PHE A 33 -6.30 -57.50 3.82
N ASP A 34 -6.61 -58.60 4.50
CA ASP A 34 -5.64 -59.56 4.99
C ASP A 34 -5.66 -60.77 4.04
N ASP A 35 -4.53 -61.05 3.39
CA ASP A 35 -4.13 -62.36 2.86
C ASP A 35 -2.89 -62.21 1.95
N ALA A 36 -1.70 -62.45 2.49
CA ALA A 36 -0.64 -63.27 1.88
C ALA A 36 0.67 -63.19 2.68
N LEU A 37 0.94 -64.22 3.51
CA LEU A 37 2.29 -64.48 4.02
C LEU A 37 3.27 -64.73 2.86
N TRP A 38 4.19 -63.80 2.62
CA TRP A 38 5.42 -64.07 1.86
C TRP A 38 6.62 -63.65 2.71
N ASP A 39 7.20 -64.63 3.40
CA ASP A 39 8.43 -64.49 4.17
C ASP A 39 9.53 -63.82 3.34
N THR A 40 10.03 -62.68 3.80
CA THR A 40 11.39 -62.23 3.49
C THR A 40 11.94 -61.44 4.68
N ASP A 41 12.86 -62.06 5.42
CA ASP A 41 13.69 -61.40 6.43
C ASP A 41 14.59 -60.34 5.77
N LEU A 42 14.08 -59.11 5.69
CA LEU A 42 14.91 -57.93 5.49
C LEU A 42 14.46 -56.83 6.45
N ASN A 43 15.34 -56.50 7.41
CA ASN A 43 15.37 -55.21 8.09
C ASN A 43 15.63 -54.10 7.06
N SER A 44 14.60 -53.77 6.30
CA SER A 44 14.47 -52.52 5.57
C SER A 44 13.62 -51.60 6.42
N GLU A 45 14.24 -50.56 6.98
CA GLU A 45 13.48 -49.40 7.43
C GLU A 45 12.55 -49.00 6.29
N ILE A 46 11.23 -49.00 6.52
CA ILE A 46 10.25 -48.54 5.53
C ILE A 46 10.50 -47.05 5.35
N LYS A 47 11.38 -46.71 4.39
CA LYS A 47 11.62 -45.33 3.99
C LYS A 47 10.26 -44.76 3.59
N PRO A 48 9.82 -43.63 4.18
CA PRO A 48 8.54 -43.06 3.84
C PRO A 48 8.48 -42.83 2.33
N PRO A 49 7.32 -43.08 1.68
CA PRO A 49 7.21 -43.07 0.23
C PRO A 49 7.77 -41.77 -0.35
N TYR A 50 8.63 -41.91 -1.37
CA TYR A 50 9.44 -40.82 -1.88
C TYR A 50 8.56 -39.70 -2.45
N ASP A 51 8.54 -38.55 -1.77
CA ASP A 51 7.69 -37.43 -2.15
C ASP A 51 8.32 -36.62 -3.30
N HIS A 52 8.00 -37.02 -4.53
CA HIS A 52 8.37 -36.31 -5.75
C HIS A 52 7.82 -34.88 -5.85
N SER A 53 6.95 -34.43 -4.93
CA SER A 53 6.30 -33.12 -4.97
C SER A 53 6.79 -32.11 -3.94
N GLY A 54 7.70 -32.50 -3.03
CA GLY A 54 8.24 -31.61 -2.00
C GLY A 54 7.25 -31.17 -0.90
N ARG A 55 5.98 -31.64 -0.95
CA ARG A 55 4.92 -31.29 0.01
C ARG A 55 5.31 -31.65 1.45
N SER A 56 5.87 -32.83 1.65
CA SER A 56 6.35 -33.35 2.93
C SER A 56 7.51 -32.53 3.48
N ALA A 57 8.43 -32.09 2.62
CA ALA A 57 9.54 -31.22 3.01
C ALA A 57 9.03 -29.83 3.46
N TYR A 58 8.08 -29.24 2.73
CA TYR A 58 7.42 -27.99 3.14
C TYR A 58 6.65 -28.14 4.45
N ILE A 59 5.84 -29.19 4.63
CA ILE A 59 5.09 -29.45 5.87
C ILE A 59 6.05 -29.64 7.05
N ASN A 60 7.12 -30.41 6.88
CA ASN A 60 8.13 -30.61 7.92
C ASN A 60 8.90 -29.32 8.25
N ARG A 61 9.13 -28.44 7.27
CA ARG A 61 9.74 -27.13 7.51
C ARG A 61 8.79 -26.17 8.22
N CYS A 62 7.49 -26.16 7.86
CA CYS A 62 6.45 -25.43 8.56
C CYS A 62 6.38 -25.84 10.04
N LYS A 63 6.36 -27.16 10.33
CA LYS A 63 6.45 -27.71 11.69
C LYS A 63 7.69 -27.21 12.44
N LYS A 64 8.88 -27.29 11.82
CA LYS A 64 10.16 -26.82 12.42
C LYS A 64 10.18 -25.31 12.71
N LEU A 65 9.55 -24.49 11.88
CA LEU A 65 9.51 -23.03 12.04
C LEU A 65 8.33 -22.54 12.92
N GLY A 66 7.43 -23.43 13.33
CA GLY A 66 6.18 -23.07 14.00
C GLY A 66 5.29 -22.20 13.10
N ALA A 67 5.23 -22.53 11.81
CA ALA A 67 4.36 -21.89 10.81
C ALA A 67 3.22 -22.85 10.42
N THR A 68 2.03 -22.32 10.15
CA THR A 68 0.91 -23.10 9.63
C THR A 68 1.14 -23.37 8.13
N PRO A 69 1.12 -24.64 7.66
CA PRO A 69 1.22 -24.95 6.24
C PRO A 69 0.05 -24.34 5.45
N ILE A 70 0.34 -23.66 4.35
CA ILE A 70 -0.70 -23.01 3.54
C ILE A 70 -1.28 -24.01 2.55
N SER A 71 -2.56 -24.35 2.71
CA SER A 71 -3.25 -25.32 1.85
C SER A 71 -3.30 -24.91 0.37
N TYR A 72 -3.30 -23.62 0.07
CA TYR A 72 -3.16 -23.13 -1.31
C TYR A 72 -1.79 -23.49 -1.88
N PHE A 73 -0.71 -23.18 -1.17
CA PHE A 73 0.66 -23.52 -1.57
C PHE A 73 0.85 -25.03 -1.79
N LEU A 74 0.26 -25.87 -0.93
CA LEU A 74 0.27 -27.33 -1.08
C LEU A 74 -0.40 -27.81 -2.38
N ARG A 75 -1.42 -27.10 -2.88
CA ARG A 75 -2.10 -27.44 -4.15
C ARG A 75 -1.33 -26.92 -5.36
N HIS A 76 -0.79 -25.72 -5.27
CA HIS A 76 -0.21 -24.97 -6.40
C HIS A 76 1.33 -24.98 -6.46
N MET A 77 1.99 -25.91 -5.77
CA MET A 77 3.46 -26.01 -5.72
C MET A 77 4.10 -26.43 -7.04
N GLU A 78 3.32 -27.12 -7.90
CA GLU A 78 3.76 -27.61 -9.21
C GLU A 78 3.35 -26.66 -10.36
N ASP A 79 2.67 -25.55 -10.05
CA ASP A 79 2.17 -24.60 -11.04
C ASP A 79 3.28 -23.65 -11.52
N ASN A 80 3.27 -23.33 -12.82
CA ASN A 80 4.18 -22.36 -13.44
C ASN A 80 3.99 -20.91 -12.94
N LYS A 81 2.93 -20.65 -12.17
CA LYS A 81 2.64 -19.35 -11.52
C LYS A 81 2.13 -19.60 -10.11
N LEU A 82 2.84 -19.06 -9.13
CA LEU A 82 2.44 -19.08 -7.73
C LEU A 82 1.97 -17.69 -7.27
N ASP A 83 0.74 -17.62 -6.74
CA ASP A 83 0.16 -16.42 -6.15
C ASP A 83 -0.15 -16.68 -4.68
N LEU A 84 0.55 -16.00 -3.78
CA LEU A 84 0.38 -16.11 -2.32
C LEU A 84 0.04 -14.76 -1.68
N ARG A 85 -0.64 -13.87 -2.42
CA ARG A 85 -1.07 -12.57 -1.90
C ARG A 85 -2.04 -12.70 -0.73
N TYR A 86 -1.87 -11.84 0.28
CA TYR A 86 -2.74 -11.75 1.46
C TYR A 86 -2.86 -13.04 2.29
N HIS A 87 -2.05 -14.07 2.04
CA HIS A 87 -2.09 -15.33 2.79
C HIS A 87 -1.49 -15.25 4.20
N GLY A 88 -1.03 -14.07 4.62
CA GLY A 88 -0.52 -13.84 5.97
C GLY A 88 0.75 -14.63 6.29
N LEU A 89 1.57 -14.94 5.27
CA LEU A 89 2.78 -15.75 5.40
C LEU A 89 3.69 -15.27 6.55
N GLY A 90 3.86 -13.96 6.68
CA GLY A 90 4.87 -13.36 7.56
C GLY A 90 6.28 -13.81 7.20
N GLY A 91 7.23 -13.50 8.08
CA GLY A 91 8.59 -14.03 7.96
C GLY A 91 8.64 -15.56 8.00
N LYS A 92 7.94 -16.19 8.96
CA LYS A 92 8.02 -17.64 9.20
C LYS A 92 7.44 -18.49 8.06
N GLY A 93 6.26 -18.15 7.56
CA GLY A 93 5.63 -18.86 6.44
C GLY A 93 6.43 -18.68 5.16
N THR A 94 7.00 -17.49 4.93
CA THR A 94 7.86 -17.25 3.76
C THR A 94 9.17 -18.00 3.88
N SER A 95 9.86 -17.99 5.02
CA SER A 95 11.06 -18.82 5.25
C SER A 95 10.80 -20.34 5.17
N ALA A 96 9.54 -20.79 5.22
CA ALA A 96 9.15 -22.16 4.89
C ALA A 96 9.04 -22.41 3.38
N VAL A 97 8.58 -21.42 2.60
CA VAL A 97 8.50 -21.45 1.13
C VAL A 97 9.88 -21.18 0.49
N THR A 98 10.74 -20.35 1.08
CA THR A 98 12.02 -19.91 0.48
C THR A 98 12.88 -21.03 -0.14
N PRO A 99 13.11 -22.20 0.51
CA PRO A 99 13.92 -23.26 -0.10
C PRO A 99 13.27 -23.88 -1.36
N THR A 100 11.93 -23.86 -1.44
CA THR A 100 11.20 -24.33 -2.62
C THR A 100 11.29 -23.37 -3.81
N LEU A 101 12.00 -22.25 -3.65
CA LEU A 101 12.39 -21.31 -4.70
C LEU A 101 13.89 -21.38 -5.04
N ALA A 102 14.70 -22.21 -4.37
CA ALA A 102 16.17 -22.07 -4.44
C ALA A 102 16.91 -22.99 -5.44
N PHE A 103 16.36 -24.15 -5.82
CA PHE A 103 17.13 -25.19 -6.54
C PHE A 103 16.33 -25.94 -7.61
N ASN A 104 16.48 -25.57 -8.88
CA ASN A 104 15.80 -26.26 -9.98
C ASN A 104 16.51 -27.54 -10.48
N ASP A 105 17.71 -27.83 -9.99
CA ASP A 105 18.53 -28.93 -10.52
C ASP A 105 17.99 -30.31 -10.10
N THR A 106 17.43 -31.02 -11.09
CA THR A 106 16.92 -32.38 -10.96
C THR A 106 17.96 -33.43 -10.52
N SER A 107 19.26 -33.13 -10.60
CA SER A 107 20.32 -34.06 -10.17
C SER A 107 20.55 -34.04 -8.64
N ALA A 108 20.36 -32.90 -7.97
CA ALA A 108 20.48 -32.77 -6.52
C ALA A 108 19.28 -33.37 -5.75
N ILE A 109 18.19 -33.67 -6.45
CA ILE A 109 16.94 -34.23 -5.90
C ILE A 109 17.15 -35.59 -5.20
N ALA A 110 18.22 -36.32 -5.53
CA ALA A 110 18.56 -37.61 -4.95
C ALA A 110 18.84 -37.61 -3.42
N HIS A 111 19.03 -36.45 -2.78
CA HIS A 111 19.30 -36.37 -1.33
C HIS A 111 18.33 -35.50 -0.51
N VAL A 112 17.51 -34.64 -1.14
CA VAL A 112 16.70 -33.65 -0.40
C VAL A 112 15.19 -33.74 -0.69
N GLY A 113 14.76 -34.42 -1.78
CA GLY A 113 13.34 -34.72 -2.01
C GLY A 113 12.45 -33.48 -2.17
N VAL A 114 12.97 -32.41 -2.75
CA VAL A 114 12.20 -31.20 -3.10
C VAL A 114 12.29 -31.00 -4.60
N ARG A 115 11.21 -31.35 -5.31
CA ARG A 115 10.99 -30.81 -6.65
C ARG A 115 10.52 -29.37 -6.47
N VAL A 116 11.44 -28.44 -6.74
CA VAL A 116 11.27 -27.00 -6.56
C VAL A 116 10.23 -26.45 -7.53
N ILE A 117 9.58 -25.36 -7.13
CA ILE A 117 8.55 -24.68 -7.91
C ILE A 117 9.14 -24.29 -9.27
N VAL A 118 8.66 -24.91 -10.35
CA VAL A 118 8.98 -24.53 -11.75
C VAL A 118 8.23 -23.23 -12.13
N GLY A 119 8.01 -22.36 -11.14
CA GLY A 119 7.28 -21.12 -11.23
C GLY A 119 8.13 -20.10 -11.97
N ILE A 120 7.70 -19.80 -13.19
CA ILE A 120 8.20 -18.67 -13.97
C ILE A 120 7.84 -17.36 -13.26
N LYS A 121 6.73 -17.35 -12.50
CA LYS A 121 6.20 -16.16 -11.80
C LYS A 121 5.78 -16.47 -10.37
N THR A 122 6.26 -15.67 -9.41
CA THR A 122 5.95 -15.79 -7.99
C THR A 122 5.49 -14.44 -7.40
N VAL A 123 4.31 -14.42 -6.80
CA VAL A 123 3.69 -13.21 -6.21
C VAL A 123 3.55 -13.41 -4.70
N LEU A 124 4.31 -12.63 -3.93
CA LEU A 124 4.37 -12.69 -2.46
C LEU A 124 3.91 -11.36 -1.81
N SER A 125 3.20 -10.51 -2.52
CA SER A 125 2.81 -9.19 -2.00
C SER A 125 1.80 -9.23 -0.84
N SER A 126 1.84 -8.24 0.04
CA SER A 126 0.95 -8.13 1.21
C SER A 126 1.10 -9.26 2.25
N ASN A 127 2.34 -9.58 2.62
CA ASN A 127 2.72 -10.67 3.51
C ASN A 127 3.70 -10.31 4.65
N LYS A 128 4.15 -9.05 4.78
CA LYS A 128 5.05 -8.57 5.86
C LYS A 128 6.38 -9.33 5.91
N LEU A 129 7.17 -9.19 4.85
CA LEU A 129 8.36 -10.03 4.58
C LEU A 129 9.67 -9.50 5.16
N THR A 130 9.64 -8.38 5.89
CA THR A 130 10.83 -7.60 6.29
C THR A 130 11.96 -8.44 6.92
N SER A 131 11.64 -9.50 7.67
CA SER A 131 12.64 -10.36 8.33
C SER A 131 13.21 -11.50 7.48
N CYS A 132 12.57 -11.87 6.37
CA CYS A 132 12.97 -13.00 5.52
C CYS A 132 13.46 -12.59 4.12
N VAL A 133 13.54 -11.28 3.83
CA VAL A 133 14.04 -10.74 2.54
C VAL A 133 15.44 -11.26 2.18
N PRO A 134 16.43 -11.35 3.10
CA PRO A 134 17.77 -11.82 2.75
C PRO A 134 17.76 -13.27 2.26
N ASP A 135 17.06 -14.16 2.97
CA ASP A 135 16.93 -15.58 2.58
C ASP A 135 16.21 -15.71 1.24
N LEU A 136 15.14 -14.92 1.03
CA LEU A 136 14.34 -14.92 -0.19
C LEU A 136 15.15 -14.43 -1.40
N CYS A 137 15.88 -13.31 -1.26
CA CYS A 137 16.77 -12.82 -2.32
C CYS A 137 17.84 -13.86 -2.65
N ASN A 138 18.49 -14.47 -1.65
CA ASN A 138 19.51 -15.49 -1.87
C ASN A 138 18.95 -16.72 -2.60
N ALA A 139 17.73 -17.17 -2.26
CA ALA A 139 17.07 -18.27 -2.98
C ALA A 139 16.80 -17.91 -4.45
N VAL A 140 16.32 -16.70 -4.73
CA VAL A 140 16.03 -16.25 -6.11
C VAL A 140 17.31 -16.05 -6.93
N ILE A 141 18.43 -15.62 -6.32
CA ILE A 141 19.74 -15.53 -7.00
C ILE A 141 20.23 -16.91 -7.47
N GLN A 142 19.94 -17.98 -6.73
CA GLN A 142 20.25 -19.37 -7.12
C GLN A 142 19.21 -19.99 -8.08
N ASN A 143 18.13 -19.27 -8.41
CA ASN A 143 17.05 -19.80 -9.25
C ASN A 143 17.24 -19.47 -10.74
N ASP A 144 17.46 -20.50 -11.56
CA ASP A 144 17.64 -20.37 -13.01
C ASP A 144 16.32 -20.41 -13.85
N THR A 145 15.13 -20.34 -13.24
CA THR A 145 13.82 -20.34 -13.95
C THR A 145 12.89 -19.17 -13.62
N LEU A 146 13.05 -18.53 -12.45
CA LEU A 146 12.13 -17.49 -11.99
C LEU A 146 12.39 -16.18 -12.75
N THR A 147 11.44 -15.77 -13.58
CA THR A 147 11.56 -14.53 -14.36
C THR A 147 10.72 -13.38 -13.81
N HIS A 148 9.72 -13.64 -12.96
CA HIS A 148 8.90 -12.60 -12.34
C HIS A 148 8.79 -12.79 -10.83
N LEU A 149 9.15 -11.76 -10.08
CA LEU A 149 8.98 -11.69 -8.62
C LEU A 149 8.21 -10.43 -8.24
N ASN A 150 7.14 -10.58 -7.44
CA ASN A 150 6.41 -9.46 -6.86
C ASN A 150 6.48 -9.50 -5.33
N LEU A 151 7.12 -8.48 -4.76
CA LEU A 151 7.30 -8.23 -3.33
C LEU A 151 6.64 -6.91 -2.89
N SER A 152 5.66 -6.38 -3.63
CA SER A 152 4.95 -5.15 -3.27
C SER A 152 4.23 -5.25 -1.91
N SER A 153 3.99 -4.13 -1.24
CA SER A 153 3.19 -4.07 0.01
C SER A 153 3.68 -5.02 1.13
N ASN A 154 4.99 -5.12 1.34
CA ASN A 154 5.60 -6.09 2.25
C ASN A 154 6.36 -5.49 3.43
N ASP A 155 6.15 -4.20 3.69
CA ASP A 155 6.85 -3.41 4.71
C ASP A 155 8.39 -3.49 4.55
N LEU A 156 8.87 -3.58 3.31
CA LEU A 156 10.30 -3.51 2.98
C LEU A 156 10.81 -2.10 3.28
N ASN A 157 11.99 -1.98 3.88
CA ASN A 157 12.59 -0.70 4.24
C ASN A 157 14.11 -0.71 3.98
N ASP A 158 14.82 0.37 4.32
CA ASP A 158 16.27 0.51 4.10
C ASP A 158 17.14 -0.66 4.60
N SER A 159 16.70 -1.44 5.60
CA SER A 159 17.44 -2.65 6.03
C SER A 159 17.42 -3.78 5.01
N SER A 160 16.43 -3.81 4.12
CA SER A 160 16.29 -4.80 3.04
C SER A 160 17.04 -4.42 1.76
N ALA A 161 17.43 -3.15 1.62
CA ALA A 161 18.07 -2.63 0.41
C ALA A 161 19.35 -3.36 -0.02
N PRO A 162 20.27 -3.79 0.88
CA PRO A 162 21.44 -4.57 0.48
C PRO A 162 21.07 -5.90 -0.18
N SER A 163 20.06 -6.61 0.36
CA SER A 163 19.57 -7.87 -0.21
C SER A 163 18.85 -7.66 -1.54
N LEU A 164 18.13 -6.56 -1.70
CA LEU A 164 17.49 -6.18 -2.97
C LEU A 164 18.52 -5.79 -4.04
N ALA A 165 19.58 -5.06 -3.67
CA ALA A 165 20.69 -4.75 -4.57
C ALA A 165 21.44 -6.02 -5.02
N LEU A 166 21.78 -6.92 -4.09
CA LEU A 166 22.38 -8.21 -4.44
C LEU A 166 21.49 -9.02 -5.40
N LEU A 167 20.17 -9.01 -5.19
CA LEU A 167 19.21 -9.63 -6.10
C LEU A 167 19.26 -9.00 -7.50
N ILE A 168 19.25 -7.67 -7.60
CA ILE A 168 19.23 -6.94 -8.87
C ILE A 168 20.52 -7.12 -9.67
N SER A 169 21.69 -7.10 -9.03
CA SER A 169 22.99 -7.31 -9.70
C SER A 169 23.22 -8.77 -10.12
N ASN A 170 22.79 -9.75 -9.30
CA ASN A 170 23.22 -11.16 -9.48
C ASN A 170 22.15 -12.10 -10.06
N ALA A 171 20.87 -11.73 -10.07
CA ALA A 171 19.84 -12.59 -10.66
C ALA A 171 20.05 -12.70 -12.18
N ARG A 172 20.19 -13.94 -12.68
CA ARG A 172 20.51 -14.23 -14.10
C ARG A 172 19.29 -14.28 -15.01
N LYS A 173 18.10 -14.48 -14.44
CA LYS A 173 16.86 -14.77 -15.17
C LYS A 173 15.68 -13.88 -14.77
N LEU A 174 15.85 -13.02 -13.77
CA LEU A 174 14.76 -12.22 -13.21
C LEU A 174 14.49 -11.00 -14.11
N GLU A 175 13.56 -11.16 -15.04
CA GLU A 175 13.15 -10.11 -15.98
C GLU A 175 12.21 -9.06 -15.37
N TYR A 176 11.45 -9.42 -14.34
CA TYR A 176 10.44 -8.56 -13.72
C TYR A 176 10.58 -8.56 -12.18
N LEU A 177 10.73 -7.37 -11.60
CA LEU A 177 10.71 -7.14 -10.15
C LEU A 177 9.73 -6.02 -9.79
N ASP A 178 8.82 -6.31 -8.87
CA ASP A 178 7.93 -5.31 -8.26
C ASP A 178 8.19 -5.24 -6.76
N ILE A 179 8.67 -4.08 -6.30
CA ILE A 179 8.92 -3.70 -4.91
C ILE A 179 8.15 -2.42 -4.54
N SER A 180 7.06 -2.11 -5.26
CA SER A 180 6.20 -0.97 -5.00
C SER A 180 5.43 -1.04 -3.67
N HIS A 181 4.85 0.08 -3.23
CA HIS A 181 4.07 0.16 -1.99
C HIS A 181 4.83 -0.33 -0.75
N ASN A 182 6.09 0.06 -0.62
CA ASN A 182 6.96 -0.29 0.49
C ASN A 182 7.52 0.99 1.16
N ASN A 183 8.36 0.83 2.18
CA ASN A 183 8.96 1.91 2.96
C ASN A 183 10.46 2.08 2.63
N LEU A 184 10.85 1.86 1.37
CA LEU A 184 12.23 2.09 0.90
C LEU A 184 12.49 3.61 0.86
N GLU A 185 13.56 4.09 1.51
CA GLU A 185 13.90 5.53 1.60
C GLU A 185 15.16 5.88 0.77
N ASN A 186 15.71 7.08 0.99
CA ASN A 186 16.92 7.58 0.31
C ASN A 186 18.09 6.59 0.32
N LYS A 187 18.30 5.82 1.41
CA LYS A 187 19.43 4.88 1.46
C LYS A 187 19.17 3.70 0.53
N SER A 188 17.93 3.22 0.45
CA SER A 188 17.53 2.21 -0.52
C SER A 188 17.84 2.64 -1.96
N GLY A 189 17.45 3.86 -2.37
CA GLY A 189 17.76 4.36 -3.72
C GLY A 189 19.27 4.47 -4.00
N LYS A 190 20.06 4.89 -3.00
CA LYS A 190 21.53 4.96 -3.09
C LYS A 190 22.23 3.60 -3.20
N ILE A 191 21.60 2.54 -2.69
CA ILE A 191 22.12 1.16 -2.74
C ILE A 191 21.64 0.45 -4.02
N ILE A 192 20.37 0.64 -4.40
CA ILE A 192 19.75 0.02 -5.59
C ILE A 192 20.22 0.67 -6.90
N GLY A 193 20.52 1.98 -6.90
CA GLY A 193 21.01 2.69 -8.09
C GLY A 193 22.27 2.06 -8.71
N PRO A 194 23.37 1.89 -7.97
CA PRO A 194 24.56 1.20 -8.47
C PRO A 194 24.28 -0.24 -8.93
N ALA A 195 23.50 -1.01 -8.16
CA ALA A 195 23.13 -2.38 -8.52
C ALA A 195 22.34 -2.46 -9.85
N LEU A 196 21.53 -1.44 -10.16
CA LEU A 196 20.83 -1.36 -11.44
C LEU A 196 21.81 -1.25 -12.63
N SER A 197 22.97 -0.59 -12.47
CA SER A 197 23.98 -0.54 -13.53
C SER A 197 24.73 -1.85 -13.75
N GLU A 198 24.66 -2.79 -12.80
CA GLU A 198 25.25 -4.14 -12.89
C GLU A 198 24.24 -5.18 -13.40
N SER A 199 22.95 -4.85 -13.42
CA SER A 199 21.87 -5.78 -13.74
C SER A 199 21.89 -6.21 -15.21
N SER A 200 22.11 -7.50 -15.44
CA SER A 200 22.20 -8.10 -16.78
C SER A 200 20.95 -8.86 -17.24
N SER A 201 19.88 -8.88 -16.45
CA SER A 201 18.63 -9.60 -16.79
C SER A 201 17.33 -8.83 -16.57
N LEU A 202 17.32 -7.81 -15.71
CA LEU A 202 16.09 -7.12 -15.31
C LEU A 202 15.58 -6.17 -16.40
N LYS A 203 14.39 -6.47 -16.94
CA LYS A 203 13.72 -5.68 -17.98
C LYS A 203 12.68 -4.72 -17.40
N HIS A 204 12.04 -5.09 -16.29
CA HIS A 204 10.94 -4.33 -15.70
C HIS A 204 11.12 -4.18 -14.19
N LEU A 205 11.22 -2.94 -13.72
CA LEU A 205 11.34 -2.59 -12.30
C LEU A 205 10.23 -1.63 -11.88
N ASN A 206 9.43 -2.02 -10.88
CA ASN A 206 8.45 -1.15 -10.24
C ASN A 206 8.89 -0.85 -8.79
N MET A 207 9.16 0.43 -8.51
CA MET A 207 9.48 0.99 -7.19
C MET A 207 8.50 2.08 -6.78
N SER A 208 7.34 2.19 -7.44
CA SER A 208 6.33 3.22 -7.14
C SER A 208 5.82 3.15 -5.69
N TRP A 209 5.26 4.24 -5.18
CA TRP A 209 4.72 4.30 -3.81
C TRP A 209 5.76 3.86 -2.74
N ASN A 210 6.97 4.39 -2.87
CA ASN A 210 8.02 4.31 -1.85
C ASN A 210 8.42 5.73 -1.41
N ASN A 211 9.38 5.83 -0.49
CA ASN A 211 9.90 7.07 0.06
C ASN A 211 11.32 7.38 -0.45
N ILE A 212 11.68 6.93 -1.67
CA ILE A 212 13.06 6.98 -2.19
C ILE A 212 13.61 8.41 -2.19
N ARG A 213 12.77 9.43 -2.47
CA ARG A 213 13.11 10.87 -2.49
C ARG A 213 14.27 11.21 -3.45
N SER A 214 14.60 12.49 -3.56
CA SER A 214 15.55 13.01 -4.53
C SER A 214 16.92 12.32 -4.50
N ASN A 215 17.54 12.21 -3.32
CA ASN A 215 18.92 11.69 -3.22
C ASN A 215 19.00 10.18 -3.56
N GLY A 216 17.89 9.45 -3.41
CA GLY A 216 17.80 8.06 -3.87
C GLY A 216 17.59 8.00 -5.39
N LEU A 217 16.72 8.86 -5.95
CA LEU A 217 16.46 8.91 -7.39
C LEU A 217 17.63 9.47 -8.21
N GLU A 218 18.46 10.35 -7.65
CA GLU A 218 19.71 10.82 -8.26
C GLU A 218 20.70 9.67 -8.47
N ALA A 219 20.85 8.79 -7.47
CA ALA A 219 21.67 7.59 -7.57
C ALA A 219 21.07 6.57 -8.55
N MET A 220 19.74 6.42 -8.58
CA MET A 220 19.06 5.57 -9.57
C MET A 220 19.22 6.09 -11.01
N GLY A 221 19.15 7.41 -11.25
CA GLY A 221 19.43 8.00 -12.55
C GLY A 221 20.88 7.73 -12.98
N THR A 222 21.83 7.91 -12.07
CA THR A 222 23.24 7.58 -12.31
C THR A 222 23.43 6.10 -12.69
N GLY A 223 22.72 5.18 -12.05
CA GLY A 223 22.74 3.75 -12.39
C GLY A 223 22.10 3.44 -13.74
N LEU A 224 20.90 3.98 -13.97
CA LEU A 224 20.12 3.83 -15.20
C LEU A 224 20.90 4.30 -16.45
N LYS A 225 21.72 5.34 -16.31
CA LYS A 225 22.59 5.85 -17.37
C LYS A 225 23.50 4.79 -18.00
N ASN A 226 23.94 3.82 -17.20
CA ASN A 226 24.88 2.76 -17.60
C ASN A 226 24.20 1.39 -17.76
N ASN A 227 22.91 1.27 -17.42
CA ASN A 227 22.16 0.02 -17.58
C ASN A 227 21.71 -0.16 -19.05
N ASP A 228 21.89 -1.36 -19.60
CA ASP A 228 21.59 -1.73 -20.98
C ASP A 228 20.51 -2.83 -21.10
N THR A 229 19.73 -3.07 -20.04
CA THR A 229 18.76 -4.18 -19.97
C THR A 229 17.34 -3.77 -19.60
N LEU A 230 17.18 -2.69 -18.83
CA LEU A 230 15.89 -2.24 -18.29
C LEU A 230 15.09 -1.48 -19.35
N THR A 231 13.96 -2.05 -19.76
CA THR A 231 13.03 -1.44 -20.72
C THR A 231 11.88 -0.70 -20.05
N TYR A 232 11.59 -1.01 -18.78
CA TYR A 232 10.50 -0.39 -18.00
C TYR A 232 10.94 -0.02 -16.57
N LEU A 233 10.73 1.25 -16.21
CA LEU A 233 10.94 1.76 -14.87
C LEU A 233 9.73 2.57 -14.37
N ASP A 234 9.15 2.16 -13.24
CA ASP A 234 8.17 2.96 -12.51
C ASP A 234 8.72 3.41 -11.15
N VAL A 235 8.92 4.72 -11.02
CA VAL A 235 9.33 5.39 -9.77
C VAL A 235 8.27 6.40 -9.33
N SER A 236 7.03 6.30 -9.82
CA SER A 236 5.95 7.22 -9.46
C SER A 236 5.73 7.30 -7.95
N TRP A 237 5.25 8.46 -7.48
CA TRP A 237 5.05 8.78 -6.05
C TRP A 237 6.32 8.85 -5.18
N ASN A 238 7.54 8.84 -5.73
CA ASN A 238 8.78 8.86 -4.92
C ASN A 238 9.40 10.24 -4.64
N GLY A 239 8.89 11.34 -5.20
CA GLY A 239 9.38 12.70 -4.93
C GLY A 239 10.71 13.05 -5.62
N ILE A 240 10.64 13.92 -6.62
CA ILE A 240 11.76 14.37 -7.46
C ILE A 240 11.95 15.88 -7.27
N ASP A 241 13.19 16.31 -7.02
CA ASP A 241 13.61 17.70 -7.16
C ASP A 241 14.48 17.91 -8.42
N LYS A 242 15.04 19.11 -8.55
CA LYS A 242 15.88 19.54 -9.66
C LYS A 242 17.14 18.67 -9.86
N ASN A 243 17.75 18.15 -8.80
CA ASN A 243 18.96 17.33 -8.90
C ASN A 243 18.61 15.93 -9.40
N ALA A 244 17.57 15.31 -8.82
CA ALA A 244 17.05 14.03 -9.29
C ALA A 244 16.54 14.12 -10.74
N ALA A 245 15.84 15.20 -11.11
CA ALA A 245 15.38 15.44 -12.47
C ALA A 245 16.53 15.63 -13.46
N LYS A 246 17.60 16.34 -13.06
CA LYS A 246 18.84 16.45 -13.86
C LYS A 246 19.47 15.07 -14.09
N ALA A 247 19.62 14.27 -13.05
CA ALA A 247 20.19 12.92 -13.15
C ALA A 247 19.35 12.00 -14.04
N ILE A 248 18.01 12.06 -13.95
CA ILE A 248 17.10 11.33 -14.85
C ILE A 248 17.22 11.84 -16.29
N GLY A 249 17.32 13.15 -16.52
CA GLY A 249 17.54 13.72 -17.86
C GLY A 249 18.88 13.31 -18.47
N GLU A 250 19.96 13.31 -17.69
CA GLU A 250 21.26 12.80 -18.11
C GLU A 250 21.26 11.28 -18.36
N ALA A 251 20.50 10.51 -17.57
CA ALA A 251 20.30 9.08 -17.78
C ALA A 251 19.60 8.82 -19.12
N LEU A 252 18.44 9.46 -19.35
CA LEU A 252 17.69 9.34 -20.60
C LEU A 252 18.49 9.76 -21.83
N LYS A 253 19.38 10.77 -21.70
CA LYS A 253 20.24 11.21 -22.80
C LYS A 253 21.26 10.14 -23.25
N SER A 254 21.71 9.26 -22.35
CA SER A 254 22.75 8.27 -22.65
C SER A 254 22.21 6.83 -22.75
N ASN A 255 21.17 6.50 -21.99
CA ASN A 255 20.51 5.20 -22.04
C ASN A 255 19.76 5.04 -23.37
N SER A 256 19.90 3.89 -24.00
CA SER A 256 19.31 3.53 -25.30
C SER A 256 18.37 2.33 -25.25
N THR A 257 17.94 1.94 -24.04
CA THR A 257 17.26 0.66 -23.77
C THR A 257 15.94 0.83 -23.02
N LEU A 258 15.80 1.89 -22.23
CA LEU A 258 14.57 2.23 -21.54
C LEU A 258 13.51 2.71 -22.53
N GLU A 259 12.39 1.99 -22.58
CA GLU A 259 11.24 2.30 -23.45
C GLU A 259 10.09 2.96 -22.67
N HIS A 260 9.97 2.68 -21.38
CA HIS A 260 8.88 3.14 -20.51
C HIS A 260 9.43 3.74 -19.20
N LEU A 261 9.12 5.01 -18.96
CA LEU A 261 9.42 5.69 -17.69
C LEU A 261 8.15 6.27 -17.07
N ASN A 262 7.87 5.94 -15.80
CA ASN A 262 6.81 6.56 -15.02
C ASN A 262 7.39 7.36 -13.83
N ILE A 263 7.17 8.68 -13.88
CA ILE A 263 7.55 9.67 -12.86
C ILE A 263 6.32 10.44 -12.33
N SER A 264 5.11 9.92 -12.56
CA SER A 264 3.86 10.54 -12.10
C SER A 264 3.84 10.72 -10.58
N ASN A 265 3.18 11.77 -10.11
CA ASN A 265 2.99 12.11 -8.69
C ASN A 265 4.30 12.31 -7.90
N CYS A 266 5.44 12.48 -8.57
CA CYS A 266 6.72 12.80 -7.95
C CYS A 266 6.92 14.30 -7.63
N ARG A 267 5.89 15.16 -7.73
CA ARG A 267 5.98 16.61 -7.45
C ARG A 267 7.03 17.36 -8.31
N VAL A 268 7.33 16.84 -9.50
CA VAL A 268 8.22 17.46 -10.49
C VAL A 268 7.68 18.85 -10.85
N ASN A 269 8.50 19.89 -10.67
CA ASN A 269 8.16 21.27 -11.01
C ASN A 269 8.53 21.65 -12.46
N ALA A 270 8.24 22.88 -12.88
CA ALA A 270 8.52 23.38 -14.23
C ALA A 270 10.00 23.19 -14.65
N GLU A 271 10.94 23.72 -13.87
CA GLU A 271 12.39 23.60 -14.15
C GLU A 271 12.84 22.13 -14.28
N SER A 272 12.34 21.26 -13.41
CA SER A 272 12.64 19.82 -13.42
C SER A 272 12.06 19.13 -14.67
N SER A 273 10.89 19.57 -15.13
CA SER A 273 10.25 19.05 -16.34
C SER A 273 11.06 19.39 -17.59
N VAL A 274 11.59 20.62 -17.66
CA VAL A 274 12.49 21.07 -18.75
C VAL A 274 13.78 20.23 -18.79
N LEU A 275 14.40 19.93 -17.65
CA LEU A 275 15.63 19.11 -17.58
C LEU A 275 15.41 17.69 -18.13
N ILE A 276 14.28 17.07 -17.79
CA ILE A 276 13.92 15.73 -18.28
C ILE A 276 13.63 15.78 -19.79
N ALA A 277 12.90 16.79 -20.26
CA ALA A 277 12.63 17.00 -21.68
C ALA A 277 13.89 17.24 -22.53
N ILE A 278 14.89 17.97 -22.01
CA ILE A 278 16.20 18.12 -22.67
C ILE A 278 16.86 16.74 -22.88
N GLY A 279 16.81 15.87 -21.86
CA GLY A 279 17.30 14.49 -21.97
C GLY A 279 16.59 13.69 -23.07
N ILE A 280 15.26 13.73 -23.06
CA ILE A 280 14.40 13.05 -24.06
C ILE A 280 14.69 13.55 -25.48
N SER A 281 14.98 14.85 -25.68
CA SER A 281 15.25 15.42 -27.01
C SER A 281 16.48 14.85 -27.75
N SER A 282 17.30 14.06 -27.04
CA SER A 282 18.48 13.34 -27.55
C SER A 282 18.34 11.81 -27.45
N ASN A 283 17.28 11.30 -26.82
CA ASN A 283 17.02 9.88 -26.65
C ASN A 283 16.30 9.32 -27.91
N SER A 284 16.46 8.02 -28.18
CA SER A 284 15.79 7.32 -29.30
C SER A 284 15.03 6.04 -28.90
N SER A 285 15.07 5.64 -27.63
CA SER A 285 14.49 4.39 -27.12
C SER A 285 13.15 4.58 -26.41
N LEU A 286 12.94 5.74 -25.78
CA LEU A 286 11.81 6.01 -24.90
C LEU A 286 10.53 6.21 -25.70
N LYS A 287 9.62 5.23 -25.59
CA LYS A 287 8.31 5.22 -26.25
C LYS A 287 7.21 5.81 -25.38
N VAL A 288 7.32 5.68 -24.05
CA VAL A 288 6.30 6.18 -23.11
C VAL A 288 6.93 6.90 -21.93
N LEU A 289 6.55 8.16 -21.74
CA LEU A 289 6.79 8.92 -20.50
C LEU A 289 5.45 9.16 -19.81
N LYS A 290 5.32 8.79 -18.53
CA LYS A 290 4.21 9.22 -17.68
C LYS A 290 4.68 10.30 -16.70
N HIS A 291 4.04 11.47 -16.74
CA HIS A 291 4.34 12.65 -15.93
C HIS A 291 3.02 13.23 -15.37
N THR A 292 3.08 14.22 -14.48
CA THR A 292 1.92 14.82 -13.80
C THR A 292 1.82 16.33 -13.99
N HIS A 293 2.94 17.06 -14.04
CA HIS A 293 2.92 18.52 -14.20
C HIS A 293 3.25 18.89 -15.64
N VAL A 294 2.43 19.75 -16.24
CA VAL A 294 2.70 20.36 -17.54
C VAL A 294 2.33 21.83 -17.46
N ASP A 295 3.33 22.64 -17.78
CA ASP A 295 3.23 24.07 -18.06
C ASP A 295 3.41 24.29 -19.56
N LYS A 296 3.11 25.51 -20.01
CA LYS A 296 3.18 25.88 -21.43
C LYS A 296 4.59 25.70 -22.01
N ASP A 297 5.63 25.98 -21.22
CA ASP A 297 7.03 25.82 -21.65
C ASP A 297 7.37 24.34 -21.93
N PHE A 298 6.86 23.43 -21.10
CA PHE A 298 6.95 21.99 -21.34
C PHE A 298 6.11 21.54 -22.54
N GLU A 299 4.93 22.11 -22.81
CA GLU A 299 4.14 21.81 -24.02
C GLU A 299 4.90 22.22 -25.29
N ASP A 300 5.44 23.45 -25.33
CA ASP A 300 6.24 23.95 -26.46
C ASP A 300 7.52 23.12 -26.66
N LEU A 301 8.14 22.64 -25.58
CA LEU A 301 9.30 21.75 -25.65
C LEU A 301 8.92 20.32 -26.08
N LEU A 302 7.76 19.80 -25.63
CA LEU A 302 7.22 18.51 -26.03
C LEU A 302 6.85 18.48 -27.51
N ASN A 303 6.32 19.58 -28.05
CA ASN A 303 6.05 19.70 -29.49
C ASN A 303 7.34 19.58 -30.31
N LYS A 304 8.42 20.27 -29.92
CA LYS A 304 9.77 20.14 -30.51
C LYS A 304 10.37 18.74 -30.35
N ILE A 305 10.00 18.01 -29.30
CA ILE A 305 10.42 16.61 -29.11
C ILE A 305 9.64 15.70 -30.06
N LYS A 306 8.33 15.88 -30.23
CA LYS A 306 7.49 15.10 -31.15
C LYS A 306 7.88 15.29 -32.63
N GLU A 307 8.40 16.45 -33.01
CA GLU A 307 9.02 16.66 -34.34
C GLU A 307 10.21 15.72 -34.60
N LYS A 308 10.95 15.32 -33.56
CA LYS A 308 12.10 14.41 -33.65
C LYS A 308 11.74 12.95 -33.36
N LEU A 309 10.77 12.73 -32.48
CA LEU A 309 10.32 11.43 -31.97
C LEU A 309 8.80 11.34 -32.16
N PRO A 310 8.29 11.10 -33.38
CA PRO A 310 6.85 11.12 -33.67
C PRO A 310 6.06 10.07 -32.87
N ASP A 311 6.69 8.93 -32.56
CA ASP A 311 6.06 7.81 -31.85
C ASP A 311 6.05 7.97 -30.31
N ILE A 312 6.61 9.05 -29.75
CA ILE A 312 6.70 9.20 -28.29
C ILE A 312 5.34 9.52 -27.65
N LYS A 313 4.83 8.57 -26.87
CA LYS A 313 3.60 8.72 -26.10
C LYS A 313 3.89 9.31 -24.73
N VAL A 314 3.94 10.64 -24.66
CA VAL A 314 3.97 11.35 -23.37
C VAL A 314 2.54 11.45 -22.82
N ILE A 315 2.29 10.79 -21.69
CA ILE A 315 1.04 10.82 -20.94
C ILE A 315 1.23 11.78 -19.77
N TYR A 316 0.43 12.84 -19.74
CA TYR A 316 0.53 13.89 -18.74
C TYR A 316 -0.84 14.41 -18.33
N GLY A 317 -0.88 15.12 -17.21
CA GLY A 317 -2.13 15.43 -16.51
C GLY A 317 -2.68 14.19 -15.83
N CYS A 318 -2.48 14.07 -14.51
CA CYS A 318 -3.39 13.24 -13.74
C CYS A 318 -4.73 13.96 -13.70
N GLN A 319 -5.85 13.28 -13.96
CA GLN A 319 -7.10 13.69 -13.35
C GLN A 319 -6.83 13.76 -11.84
N GLU A 320 -6.99 14.93 -11.23
CA GLU A 320 -6.96 15.02 -9.77
C GLU A 320 -7.99 14.02 -9.27
N ALA A 321 -7.57 13.02 -8.49
CA ALA A 321 -8.51 12.18 -7.76
C ALA A 321 -9.44 13.14 -7.02
N PRO A 322 -10.78 13.05 -7.21
CA PRO A 322 -11.70 14.13 -6.88
C PRO A 322 -11.42 14.54 -5.45
N LYS A 323 -10.90 15.78 -5.29
CA LYS A 323 -10.40 16.28 -4.01
C LYS A 323 -11.49 15.99 -2.99
N LYS A 324 -11.24 15.06 -2.06
CA LYS A 324 -12.22 14.70 -1.01
C LYS A 324 -12.77 16.04 -0.50
N PRO A 325 -14.08 16.32 -0.64
CA PRO A 325 -14.60 17.65 -0.36
C PRO A 325 -14.05 18.08 0.99
N LYS A 326 -13.36 19.22 1.05
CA LYS A 326 -12.87 19.74 2.32
C LYS A 326 -14.10 19.77 3.22
N ALA A 327 -14.09 18.98 4.28
CA ALA A 327 -15.28 18.76 5.08
C ALA A 327 -15.77 20.13 5.59
N VAL A 328 -16.87 20.62 5.00
CA VAL A 328 -17.36 21.97 5.25
C VAL A 328 -17.99 21.93 6.63
N ILE A 329 -17.21 22.31 7.63
CA ILE A 329 -17.69 22.45 9.00
C ILE A 329 -18.75 23.53 8.97
N HIS A 330 -19.99 23.16 9.30
CA HIS A 330 -21.16 24.04 9.36
C HIS A 330 -20.82 25.40 10.00
N PRO A 331 -21.17 26.56 9.41
CA PRO A 331 -20.79 27.87 9.93
C PRO A 331 -21.15 28.09 11.40
N MET A 332 -22.35 27.68 11.82
CA MET A 332 -22.77 27.71 13.23
C MET A 332 -21.85 26.90 14.16
N ALA A 333 -21.31 25.78 13.68
CA ALA A 333 -20.36 24.98 14.45
C ALA A 333 -18.99 25.67 14.56
N ARG A 334 -18.60 26.53 13.61
CA ARG A 334 -17.36 27.33 13.71
C ARG A 334 -17.53 28.46 14.72
N LEU A 335 -18.69 29.14 14.72
CA LEU A 335 -19.03 30.18 15.69
C LEU A 335 -19.13 29.60 17.12
N VAL A 336 -19.90 28.53 17.33
CA VAL A 336 -20.04 27.90 18.65
C VAL A 336 -18.71 27.39 19.18
N ARG A 337 -17.87 26.76 18.35
CA ARG A 337 -16.53 26.32 18.77
C ARG A 337 -15.62 27.48 19.15
N TYR A 338 -15.63 28.58 18.40
CA TYR A 338 -14.87 29.78 18.77
C TYR A 338 -15.30 30.32 20.13
N LEU A 339 -16.61 30.38 20.39
CA LEU A 339 -17.16 30.85 21.66
C LEU A 339 -16.79 29.93 22.83
N ASP A 340 -16.90 28.62 22.64
CA ASP A 340 -16.52 27.62 23.65
C ASP A 340 -14.99 27.63 23.90
N ASP A 341 -14.16 27.70 22.85
CA ASP A 341 -12.69 27.73 22.93
C ASP A 341 -12.17 29.01 23.63
N ASN A 342 -12.88 30.14 23.51
CA ASN A 342 -12.56 31.41 24.18
C ASN A 342 -13.36 31.63 25.49
N ASN A 343 -14.21 30.68 25.88
CA ASN A 343 -15.09 30.76 27.06
C ASN A 343 -16.02 32.00 27.09
N ILE A 344 -16.50 32.43 25.91
CA ILE A 344 -17.40 33.57 25.71
C ILE A 344 -18.84 33.05 25.60
N ARG A 345 -19.83 33.67 26.25
CA ARG A 345 -21.23 33.30 26.01
C ARG A 345 -21.70 33.91 24.69
N LEU A 346 -22.50 33.17 23.93
CA LEU A 346 -23.09 33.66 22.68
C LEU A 346 -23.79 35.02 22.83
N ALA A 347 -24.51 35.23 23.95
CA ALA A 347 -25.15 36.51 24.26
C ALA A 347 -24.13 37.64 24.55
N ASP A 348 -23.06 37.35 25.28
CA ASP A 348 -22.00 38.33 25.57
C ASP A 348 -21.28 38.73 24.26
N CYS A 349 -21.13 37.80 23.31
CA CYS A 349 -20.57 38.09 21.98
C CYS A 349 -21.49 38.98 21.13
N PHE A 350 -22.80 38.71 21.12
CA PHE A 350 -23.76 39.54 20.39
C PHE A 350 -23.88 40.94 21.01
N GLY A 351 -23.79 41.06 22.33
CA GLY A 351 -23.64 42.36 23.01
C GLY A 351 -22.30 43.07 22.79
N THR A 352 -21.37 42.49 22.01
CA THR A 352 -20.20 43.22 21.45
C THR A 352 -20.35 43.56 19.97
N PHE A 353 -21.45 43.15 19.33
CA PHE A 353 -21.78 43.47 17.94
C PHE A 353 -22.84 44.57 17.87
N ASP A 354 -23.78 44.57 18.82
CA ASP A 354 -24.71 45.65 19.14
C ASP A 354 -23.91 46.93 19.52
N GLU A 355 -23.65 47.81 18.56
CA GLU A 355 -22.86 49.04 18.76
C GLU A 355 -23.73 50.19 19.32
N ASP A 356 -25.05 50.15 19.10
CA ASP A 356 -25.99 51.22 19.49
C ASP A 356 -26.76 50.95 20.79
N GLY A 357 -26.72 49.72 21.30
CA GLY A 357 -27.36 49.27 22.54
C GLY A 357 -28.86 48.91 22.38
N SER A 358 -29.30 48.62 21.16
CA SER A 358 -30.69 48.29 20.81
C SER A 358 -31.18 46.95 21.37
N MET A 359 -30.27 46.06 21.80
CA MET A 359 -30.53 44.65 22.14
C MET A 359 -30.93 43.76 20.96
N THR A 360 -30.86 44.29 19.74
CA THR A 360 -30.89 43.55 18.47
C THR A 360 -29.52 43.68 17.78
N VAL A 361 -29.24 42.83 16.79
CA VAL A 361 -28.01 42.94 15.99
C VAL A 361 -28.37 42.92 14.52
N THR A 362 -28.17 44.03 13.82
CA THR A 362 -28.43 44.10 12.38
C THR A 362 -27.47 43.21 11.58
N HIS A 363 -27.87 42.83 10.36
CA HIS A 363 -26.99 42.11 9.45
C HIS A 363 -25.63 42.77 9.20
N GLU A 364 -25.55 44.11 9.22
CA GLU A 364 -24.28 44.82 9.07
C GLU A 364 -23.39 44.73 10.30
N GLU A 365 -23.97 44.89 11.49
CA GLU A 365 -23.27 44.76 12.77
C GLU A 365 -22.75 43.35 12.99
N PHE A 366 -23.54 42.33 12.66
CA PHE A 366 -23.08 40.95 12.72
C PHE A 366 -21.87 40.69 11.82
N ILE A 367 -21.86 41.21 10.58
CA ILE A 367 -20.71 41.06 9.68
C ILE A 367 -19.46 41.75 10.23
N LYS A 368 -19.59 43.01 10.69
CA LYS A 368 -18.49 43.76 11.32
C LYS A 368 -17.98 43.06 12.59
N GLY A 369 -18.89 42.54 13.41
CA GLY A 369 -18.62 41.80 14.62
C GLY A 369 -17.84 40.49 14.39
N ILE A 370 -18.26 39.69 13.41
CA ILE A 370 -17.55 38.45 13.02
C ILE A 370 -16.12 38.75 12.55
N GLU A 371 -15.90 39.88 11.88
CA GLU A 371 -14.57 40.35 11.46
C GLU A 371 -13.74 40.89 12.63
N SER A 372 -14.35 41.62 13.58
CA SER A 372 -13.65 42.17 14.75
C SER A 372 -13.15 41.09 15.72
N ILE A 373 -13.90 40.00 15.90
CA ILE A 373 -13.46 38.82 16.68
C ILE A 373 -12.44 37.93 15.95
N GLY A 374 -12.15 38.23 14.68
CA GLY A 374 -11.16 37.51 13.85
C GLY A 374 -11.62 36.13 13.38
N LEU A 375 -12.92 35.83 13.37
CA LEU A 375 -13.45 34.53 12.98
C LEU A 375 -13.45 34.38 11.45
N LYS A 376 -12.59 33.50 10.93
CA LYS A 376 -12.35 33.33 9.48
C LYS A 376 -13.48 32.56 8.77
N LEU A 377 -14.55 33.28 8.44
CA LEU A 377 -15.64 32.88 7.56
C LEU A 377 -15.54 33.60 6.21
N ASP A 378 -15.95 32.94 5.13
CA ASP A 378 -16.17 33.59 3.83
C ASP A 378 -17.57 34.21 3.76
N ASP A 379 -17.82 35.09 2.78
CA ASP A 379 -19.06 35.88 2.74
C ASP A 379 -20.31 35.01 2.52
N ALA A 380 -20.19 33.87 1.84
CA ALA A 380 -21.28 32.90 1.71
C ALA A 380 -21.57 32.21 3.07
N GLN A 381 -20.55 31.93 3.88
CA GLN A 381 -20.72 31.44 5.25
C GLN A 381 -21.32 32.49 6.20
N LYS A 382 -21.00 33.79 6.01
CA LYS A 382 -21.62 34.90 6.77
C LYS A 382 -23.11 35.02 6.44
N VAL A 383 -23.47 35.09 5.17
CA VAL A 383 -24.88 35.16 4.72
C VAL A 383 -25.67 33.91 5.12
N PHE A 384 -25.04 32.72 5.08
CA PHE A 384 -25.68 31.50 5.57
C PHE A 384 -25.96 31.54 7.08
N LEU A 385 -25.06 32.10 7.89
CA LEU A 385 -25.31 32.30 9.32
C LEU A 385 -26.47 33.26 9.56
N LEU A 386 -26.48 34.41 8.88
CA LEU A 386 -27.54 35.40 8.99
C LEU A 386 -28.92 34.76 8.73
N ASN A 387 -29.10 34.15 7.56
CA ASN A 387 -30.36 33.49 7.18
C ASN A 387 -30.75 32.25 8.04
N GLU A 388 -29.87 31.74 8.90
CA GLU A 388 -30.19 30.67 9.86
C GLU A 388 -30.58 31.23 11.24
N MET A 389 -30.13 32.46 11.54
CA MET A 389 -30.32 33.17 12.80
C MET A 389 -31.51 34.12 12.76
N ASP A 390 -31.55 35.04 11.79
CA ASP A 390 -32.73 35.82 11.38
C ASP A 390 -33.73 34.84 10.73
N ARG A 391 -34.90 34.67 11.35
CA ARG A 391 -35.90 33.66 10.96
C ARG A 391 -37.24 34.20 10.52
N ASP A 392 -37.65 35.36 11.02
CA ASP A 392 -38.81 36.06 10.47
C ASP A 392 -38.44 36.90 9.24
N GLY A 393 -37.15 37.09 8.96
CA GLY A 393 -36.62 37.72 7.77
C GLY A 393 -36.65 39.24 7.84
N ASP A 394 -36.63 39.81 9.04
CA ASP A 394 -36.73 41.26 9.25
C ASP A 394 -35.39 42.01 9.05
N GLY A 395 -34.27 41.28 9.04
CA GLY A 395 -32.91 41.80 8.82
C GLY A 395 -32.11 42.10 10.09
N GLU A 396 -32.70 41.83 11.25
CA GLU A 396 -32.09 41.90 12.58
C GLU A 396 -32.04 40.50 13.21
N ILE A 397 -31.21 40.32 14.24
CA ILE A 397 -31.16 39.08 15.04
C ILE A 397 -31.53 39.44 16.47
N ASP A 398 -32.67 38.93 16.94
CA ASP A 398 -33.14 39.17 18.32
C ASP A 398 -32.54 38.17 19.33
N TYR A 399 -32.63 38.50 20.62
CA TYR A 399 -32.15 37.61 21.69
C TYR A 399 -32.88 36.25 21.74
N SER A 400 -34.16 36.22 21.36
CA SER A 400 -35.02 35.02 21.32
C SER A 400 -34.55 34.04 20.24
N GLU A 401 -34.25 34.54 19.06
CA GLU A 401 -33.69 33.85 17.91
C GLU A 401 -32.29 33.35 18.20
N LEU A 402 -31.44 34.19 18.81
CA LEU A 402 -30.10 33.80 19.25
C LEU A 402 -30.13 32.58 20.18
N VAL A 403 -31.05 32.58 21.16
CA VAL A 403 -31.25 31.45 22.09
C VAL A 403 -31.83 30.23 21.38
N ARG A 404 -32.81 30.40 20.49
CA ARG A 404 -33.43 29.30 19.71
C ARG A 404 -32.41 28.63 18.79
N SER A 405 -31.66 29.40 18.02
CA SER A 405 -30.60 28.94 17.12
C SER A 405 -29.54 28.12 17.86
N ARG A 406 -29.13 28.56 19.06
CA ARG A 406 -28.21 27.81 19.91
C ARG A 406 -28.80 26.48 20.42
N MET A 407 -30.08 26.46 20.79
CA MET A 407 -30.74 25.23 21.25
C MET A 407 -30.94 24.22 20.12
N GLU A 408 -31.36 24.67 18.94
CA GLU A 408 -31.48 23.81 17.76
C GLU A 408 -30.14 23.26 17.31
N PHE A 409 -29.09 24.08 17.29
CA PHE A 409 -27.75 23.60 16.98
C PHE A 409 -27.33 22.47 17.92
N LYS A 410 -27.53 22.63 19.24
CA LYS A 410 -27.24 21.58 20.23
C LYS A 410 -28.08 20.31 20.03
N ALA A 411 -29.34 20.44 19.62
CA ALA A 411 -30.21 19.29 19.32
C ALA A 411 -29.76 18.53 18.06
N LYS A 412 -29.26 19.25 17.04
CA LYS A 412 -28.85 18.70 15.74
C LYS A 412 -27.39 18.22 15.71
N ALA A 413 -26.53 18.72 16.60
CA ALA A 413 -25.08 18.46 16.64
C ALA A 413 -24.66 16.99 16.84
N ASN A 414 -25.56 16.12 17.33
CA ASN A 414 -25.31 14.68 17.45
C ASN A 414 -25.46 13.92 16.11
N SER A 415 -25.85 14.59 15.02
CA SER A 415 -25.99 13.99 13.69
C SER A 415 -24.83 14.35 12.76
N ALA A 416 -24.21 13.34 12.16
CA ALA A 416 -23.09 13.54 11.23
C ALA A 416 -23.52 14.26 9.94
N GLU A 417 -24.81 14.22 9.56
CA GLU A 417 -25.36 14.94 8.41
C GLU A 417 -25.42 16.47 8.62
N TYR A 418 -25.68 16.96 9.83
CA TYR A 418 -25.78 18.41 10.08
C TYR A 418 -24.40 19.07 10.26
N LEU A 419 -23.39 18.32 10.71
CA LEU A 419 -22.01 18.81 10.79
C LEU A 419 -21.35 19.02 9.41
N PHE A 420 -21.87 18.34 8.37
CA PHE A 420 -21.37 18.36 7.00
C PHE A 420 -22.51 18.56 5.98
N PRO A 421 -23.17 19.73 5.96
CA PRO A 421 -24.31 19.97 5.08
C PRO A 421 -23.90 19.90 3.61
N LYS A 422 -24.72 19.25 2.77
CA LYS A 422 -24.62 19.35 1.32
C LYS A 422 -25.09 20.73 0.89
N MET A 423 -24.18 21.70 0.82
CA MET A 423 -24.46 23.01 0.24
C MET A 423 -24.83 22.86 -1.25
N HIS A 424 -26.13 22.83 -1.55
CA HIS A 424 -26.60 23.03 -2.90
C HIS A 424 -26.40 24.49 -3.28
N VAL A 425 -25.39 24.75 -4.10
CA VAL A 425 -25.31 26.00 -4.84
C VAL A 425 -26.48 26.01 -5.82
N GLN A 426 -27.57 26.68 -5.44
CA GLN A 426 -28.56 27.10 -6.42
C GLN A 426 -27.90 28.20 -7.26
N SER A 427 -27.54 27.84 -8.48
CA SER A 427 -27.14 28.79 -9.51
C SER A 427 -28.35 29.62 -9.90
N ASN A 428 -28.57 30.75 -9.22
CA ASN A 428 -29.41 31.80 -9.75
C ASN A 428 -28.69 32.42 -10.96
N THR A 429 -29.49 32.58 -12.02
CA THR A 429 -29.17 32.98 -13.40
C THR A 429 -28.20 34.14 -13.55
#